data_AF-A0A366GUD3-F1
#
_entry.id   AF-A0A366GUD3-F1
#
_cell.length_a   1.000
_cell.length_b   1.000
_cell.length_c   1.000
_cell.angle_alpha   90.00
_cell.angle_beta   90.00
_cell.angle_gamma   90.00
#
_symmetry.space_group_name_H-M   'P 1'
#
loop_
_entity.id
_entity.type
_entity.pdbx_description
1 polymer ?
#
loop_
_entity_poly.entity_id
_entity_poly.type
_entity_poly.pdbx_seq_one_letter_code
_entity_poly.pdbx_strand_id
1 'polypeptide(L)' 'MEDPKTVVKHEPRKSLIILFLSAMYSIVIGIVVLIGLSSGDTDMAEGAGWILVICGVISLIYYFLARKQTPPAK' A
#
# COMPACT_ATOMS: atom_id res chain seq x y z
N MET A 1 13.42 34.41 -8.77
CA MET A 1 12.34 33.45 -9.08
C MET A 1 13.02 32.13 -9.36
N GLU A 2 12.84 31.13 -8.51
CA GLU A 2 13.45 29.80 -8.67
C GLU A 2 12.84 29.08 -9.88
N ASP A 3 13.70 28.42 -10.64
CA ASP A 3 13.40 27.82 -11.94
C ASP A 3 12.25 26.79 -11.83
N PRO A 4 11.16 26.92 -12.61
CA PRO A 4 9.93 26.11 -12.48
C PRO A 4 10.11 24.63 -12.84
N LYS A 5 11.33 24.18 -13.19
CA LYS A 5 11.63 22.80 -13.59
C LYS A 5 12.16 21.92 -12.46
N THR A 6 12.45 22.47 -11.28
CA THR A 6 13.00 21.71 -10.14
C THR A 6 11.98 21.37 -9.07
N VAL A 7 10.88 22.12 -8.97
CA VAL A 7 9.89 21.98 -7.89
C VAL A 7 9.10 20.65 -7.99
N VAL A 8 8.89 20.13 -9.21
CA VAL A 8 8.11 18.90 -9.46
C VAL A 8 8.91 17.61 -9.18
N LYS A 9 10.24 17.69 -9.00
CA LYS A 9 11.09 16.48 -8.93
C LYS A 9 11.18 15.83 -7.55
N HIS A 10 10.66 16.46 -6.49
CA HIS A 10 10.74 15.93 -5.12
C HIS A 10 9.51 15.16 -4.64
N GLU A 11 8.39 15.22 -5.36
CA GLU A 11 7.14 14.54 -4.96
C GLU A 11 7.12 13.00 -5.09
N PRO A 12 7.80 12.34 -6.05
CA PRO A 12 7.56 10.91 -6.27
C PRO A 12 8.00 10.05 -5.07
N ARG A 13 9.02 10.48 -4.31
CA ARG A 13 9.52 9.70 -3.17
C ARG A 13 8.56 9.71 -1.98
N LYS A 14 7.87 10.83 -1.72
CA LYS A 14 6.91 10.94 -0.61
C LYS A 14 5.65 10.11 -0.89
N SER A 15 5.17 10.13 -2.13
CA SER A 15 4.02 9.33 -2.57
C SER A 15 4.27 7.81 -2.46
N LEU A 16 5.46 7.35 -2.85
CA LEU A 16 5.85 5.94 -2.73
C LEU A 16 5.89 5.44 -1.28
N ILE A 17 6.35 6.26 -0.33
CA ILE A 17 6.38 5.90 1.10
C ILE A 17 4.95 5.76 1.64
N ILE A 18 4.04 6.67 1.26
CA ILE A 18 2.64 6.61 1.68
C ILE A 18 1.97 5.34 1.14
N LEU A 19 2.25 4.96 -0.12
CA LEU A 19 1.73 3.72 -0.72
C LEU A 19 2.24 2.47 0.01
N PHE A 20 3.51 2.46 0.42
CA PHE A 20 4.08 1.36 1.20
C PHE A 20 3.44 1.26 2.59
N LEU A 21 3.30 2.38 3.29
CA LEU A 21 2.69 2.42 4.62
C LEU A 21 1.21 2.04 4.59
N SER A 22 0.45 2.48 3.57
CA SER A 22 -0.95 2.11 3.40
C SER A 22 -1.12 0.63 3.09
N ALA A 23 -0.27 0.07 2.23
CA ALA A 23 -0.27 -1.37 1.93
C ALA A 23 0.01 -2.19 3.19
N MET A 24 1.01 -1.80 3.99
CA MET A 24 1.37 -2.49 5.22
C MET A 24 0.23 -2.42 6.25
N TYR A 25 -0.41 -1.26 6.41
CA TYR A 25 -1.54 -1.09 7.31
C TYR A 25 -2.75 -1.95 6.91
N SER A 26 -3.10 -1.99 5.62
CA SER A 26 -4.19 -2.83 5.11
C SER A 26 -3.96 -4.32 5.33
N ILE A 27 -2.72 -4.80 5.16
CA ILE A 27 -2.37 -6.20 5.44
C ILE A 27 -2.47 -6.52 6.93
N VAL A 28 -1.93 -5.66 7.78
CA VAL A 28 -1.96 -5.86 9.24
C VAL A 28 -3.40 -5.92 9.74
N ILE A 29 -4.26 -5.00 9.31
CA ILE A 29 -5.69 -5.03 9.67
C ILE A 29 -6.37 -6.28 9.11
N GLY A 30 -6.13 -6.62 7.84
CA GLY A 30 -6.71 -7.83 7.24
C GLY A 30 -6.37 -9.09 8.03
N ILE A 31 -5.11 -9.24 8.48
CA ILE A 31 -4.67 -10.35 9.33
C ILE A 31 -5.36 -10.32 10.70
N VAL A 32 -5.47 -9.14 11.32
CA VAL A 32 -6.15 -9.00 12.63
C VAL A 32 -7.63 -9.34 12.52
N VAL A 33 -8.31 -8.97 11.43
CA VAL A 33 -9.70 -9.34 11.15
C VAL A 33 -9.83 -10.85 10.98
N LEU A 34 -8.94 -11.47 10.19
CA LEU A 34 -8.95 -12.92 10.00
C LEU A 34 -8.68 -13.69 11.29
N ILE A 35 -7.80 -13.22 12.17
CA ILE A 35 -7.49 -13.93 13.42
C ILE A 35 -8.51 -13.63 14.53
N GLY A 36 -8.96 -12.38 14.63
CA GLY A 36 -9.77 -11.89 15.74
C GLY A 36 -11.29 -12.00 15.54
N LEU A 37 -11.78 -12.01 14.29
CA LEU A 37 -13.22 -12.10 13.99
C LEU A 37 -13.62 -13.44 13.39
N SER A 38 -12.67 -14.27 12.90
CA SER A 38 -12.96 -15.64 12.46
C SER A 38 -13.45 -16.56 13.59
N SER A 39 -13.41 -16.10 14.85
CA SER A 39 -13.89 -16.85 16.01
C SER A 39 -15.42 -16.84 16.17
N GLY A 40 -16.14 -16.00 15.43
CA GLY A 40 -17.59 -16.06 15.33
C GLY A 40 -17.98 -16.44 13.91
N ASP A 41 -18.78 -17.50 13.74
CA ASP A 41 -19.31 -18.07 12.48
C ASP A 41 -20.03 -17.04 11.59
N THR A 42 -19.27 -16.08 11.08
CA THR A 42 -19.73 -15.00 10.23
C THR A 42 -18.85 -15.01 9.01
N ASP A 43 -19.31 -15.68 7.96
CA ASP A 43 -18.65 -15.75 6.65
C ASP A 43 -18.27 -14.36 6.11
N MET A 44 -18.97 -13.32 6.55
CA MET A 44 -18.66 -11.92 6.27
C MET A 44 -17.30 -11.46 6.83
N ALA A 45 -16.91 -11.87 8.03
CA ALA A 45 -15.65 -11.45 8.66
C ALA A 45 -14.45 -12.08 7.95
N GLU A 46 -14.57 -13.35 7.59
CA GLU A 46 -13.55 -14.05 6.81
C GLU A 46 -13.40 -13.41 5.41
N GLY A 47 -14.51 -13.17 4.73
CA GLY A 47 -14.51 -12.51 3.41
C GLY A 47 -13.90 -11.10 3.45
N ALA A 48 -14.27 -10.28 4.44
CA ALA A 48 -13.74 -8.92 4.59
C ALA A 48 -12.23 -8.93 4.89
N GLY A 49 -11.76 -9.86 5.72
CA GLY A 49 -10.35 -10.03 6.04
C GLY A 49 -9.51 -10.38 4.81
N TRP A 50 -9.98 -11.32 3.99
CA TRP A 50 -9.32 -11.68 2.73
C TRP A 50 -9.29 -10.53 1.72
N ILE A 51 -10.37 -9.75 1.59
CA ILE A 51 -10.40 -8.58 0.69
C ILE A 51 -9.36 -7.54 1.11
N LEU A 52 -9.24 -7.25 2.42
CA LEU A 52 -8.25 -6.31 2.95
C LEU A 52 -6.81 -6.77 2.69
N VAL A 53 -6.53 -8.06 2.88
CA VAL A 53 -5.21 -8.65 2.59
C VAL A 53 -4.90 -8.55 1.09
N ILE A 54 -5.82 -8.93 0.20
CA ILE A 54 -5.64 -8.87 -1.25
C ILE A 54 -5.37 -7.42 -1.70
N CYS A 55 -6.14 -6.45 -1.19
CA CYS A 55 -5.98 -5.04 -1.52
C CYS A 55 -4.60 -4.50 -1.07
N GLY A 56 -4.13 -4.93 0.11
CA GLY A 56 -2.79 -4.63 0.61
C GLY A 56 -1.68 -5.25 -0.25
N VAL A 57 -1.84 -6.50 -0.70
CA VAL A 57 -0.89 -7.18 -1.59
C VAL A 57 -0.81 -6.49 -2.96
N ILE A 58 -1.95 -6.12 -3.55
CA ILE A 58 -1.99 -5.38 -4.83
C ILE A 58 -1.28 -4.02 -4.69
N SER A 59 -1.50 -3.32 -3.58
CA SER A 59 -0.83 -2.04 -3.31
C SER A 59 0.69 -2.19 -3.20
N LEU A 60 1.17 -3.31 -2.62
CA LEU A 60 2.59 -3.68 -2.59
C LEU A 60 3.15 -3.94 -4.00
N ILE A 61 2.40 -4.63 -4.86
CA ILE A 61 2.80 -4.86 -6.25
C ILE A 61 2.96 -3.52 -6.99
N TYR A 62 2.00 -2.60 -6.84
CA TYR A 62 2.12 -1.25 -7.40
C TYR A 62 3.32 -0.49 -6.84
N TYR A 63 3.62 -0.61 -5.55
CA TYR A 63 4.82 -0.04 -4.96
C TYR A 63 6.09 -0.58 -5.62
N PHE A 64 6.20 -1.91 -5.81
CA PHE A 64 7.36 -2.51 -6.47
C PHE A 64 7.49 -2.10 -7.94
N LEU A 65 6.37 -2.02 -8.68
CA LEU A 65 6.37 -1.55 -10.06
C LEU A 65 6.78 -0.08 -10.15
N ALA A 66 6.22 0.79 -9.30
CA ALA A 66 6.55 2.20 -9.26
C ALA A 66 8.00 2.45 -8.82
N ARG A 67 8.53 1.62 -7.92
CA ARG A 67 9.97 1.63 -7.54
C ARG A 67 10.88 1.18 -8.68
N LYS A 68 10.42 0.27 -9.56
CA LYS A 68 11.17 -0.07 -10.79
C LYS A 68 11.11 1.04 -11.84
N GLN A 69 10.06 1.87 -11.82
CA GLN A 69 9.90 3.00 -12.74
C GLN A 69 10.66 4.26 -12.31
N THR A 70 11.14 4.37 -11.06
CA THR A 70 12.09 5.44 -10.72
C THR A 70 13.35 5.29 -11.59
N PRO A 71 13.65 6.27 -12.46
CA PRO A 71 14.81 6.21 -13.34
C PRO A 71 16.08 6.02 -12.51
N PRO A 72 17.13 5.33 -13.02
CA PRO A 72 18.41 5.26 -12.34
C PRO A 72 18.82 6.68 -11.95
N ALA A 73 19.15 6.85 -10.67
CA ALA A 73 19.62 8.10 -10.13
C ALA A 73 20.74 8.62 -11.04
N LYS A 74 20.49 9.76 -11.68
CA LYS A 74 21.48 10.49 -12.47
C LYS A 74 22.45 11.18 -11.51
#